data_AF-A0A4Z1J3X9-F1
#
_entry.id   AF-A0A4Z1J3X9-F1
#
_cell.length_a   1.000
_cell.length_b   1.000
_cell.length_c   1.000
_cell.angle_alpha   90.00
_cell.angle_beta   90.00
_cell.angle_gamma   90.00
#
_symmetry.space_group_name_H-M   'P 1'
#
loop_
_entity.id
_entity.type
_entity.pdbx_description
1 polymer ?
#
loop_
_entity_poly.entity_id
_entity_poly.type
_entity_poly.pdbx_seq_one_letter_code
_entity_poly.pdbx_strand_id
1 'polypeptide(L)'
;MSTLNDIDGDAARAALLLGAMTCLLLVLKNSGIVSPWAMIPFRIASQRTVAASCLFTVLFNMAIDTHIYYLPTYFQAVHGTTAEQSGIRMLPYLRSNILATIVPDTAVQIVLPTEDAPIGNSSPVFSQALGGALAISIAQNILTNTLSQELKMIPGLDSSGIIALGAKNLTSTVPTEHLNGVPGAHTYALSRTLILPIAAAGMAFVCSLGMEWRKVERKIEM
;
A
#
# COMPACT_ATOMS: atom_id res chain seq x y z
N MET A 1 21.34 28.71 7.27
CA MET A 1 20.73 28.11 6.06
C MET A 1 20.23 26.67 6.27
N SER A 2 20.54 26.00 7.38
CA SER A 2 20.06 24.65 7.72
C SER A 2 18.75 24.62 8.51
N THR A 3 18.40 25.70 9.21
CA THR A 3 17.21 25.78 10.07
C THR A 3 15.89 26.05 9.33
N LEU A 4 15.93 26.49 8.07
CA LEU A 4 14.73 26.76 7.27
C LEU A 4 14.21 25.50 6.54
N ASN A 5 15.07 24.52 6.28
CA ASN A 5 14.68 23.29 5.57
C ASN A 5 14.07 22.21 6.49
N ASP A 6 14.36 22.27 7.80
CA ASP A 6 13.74 21.41 8.82
C ASP A 6 12.29 21.83 9.12
N ILE A 7 12.01 23.14 9.11
CA ILE A 7 10.68 23.68 9.42
C ILE A 7 9.63 23.25 8.39
N ASP A 8 9.99 23.14 7.10
CA ASP A 8 9.08 22.67 6.05
C ASP A 8 8.75 21.17 6.20
N GLY A 9 9.70 20.36 6.68
CA GLY A 9 9.52 18.93 6.88
C GLY A 9 8.62 18.60 8.08
N ASP A 10 8.82 19.29 9.19
CA ASP A 10 8.00 19.10 10.40
C ASP A 10 6.61 19.72 10.25
N ALA A 11 6.49 20.85 9.54
CA ALA A 11 5.19 21.43 9.20
C ALA A 11 4.38 20.52 8.27
N ALA A 12 5.02 19.88 7.28
CA ALA A 12 4.35 18.94 6.39
C ALA A 12 3.87 17.67 7.12
N ARG A 13 4.70 17.13 8.03
CA ARG A 13 4.33 16.00 8.89
C ARG A 13 3.18 16.34 9.83
N ALA A 14 3.24 17.52 10.46
CA ALA A 14 2.17 18.01 11.32
C ALA A 14 0.87 18.23 10.53
N ALA A 15 0.93 18.77 9.31
CA ALA A 15 -0.24 18.96 8.45
C ALA A 15 -0.90 17.63 8.04
N LEU A 16 -0.12 16.59 7.73
CA LEU A 16 -0.63 15.25 7.44
C LEU A 16 -1.29 14.61 8.67
N LEU A 17 -0.66 14.72 9.85
CA LEU A 17 -1.22 14.17 11.09
C LEU A 17 -2.46 14.93 11.55
N LEU A 18 -2.48 16.25 11.40
CA LEU A 18 -3.66 17.10 11.67
C LEU A 18 -4.78 16.79 10.68
N GLY A 19 -4.47 16.59 9.39
CA GLY A 19 -5.45 16.20 8.38
C GLY A 19 -6.06 14.82 8.66
N ALA A 20 -5.23 13.83 8.98
CA ALA A 20 -5.68 12.49 9.35
C ALA A 20 -6.49 12.49 10.66
N MET A 21 -6.05 13.23 11.69
CA MET A 21 -6.82 13.41 12.93
C MET A 21 -8.13 14.13 12.69
N THR A 22 -8.16 15.15 11.83
CA THR A 22 -9.40 15.90 11.55
C THR A 22 -10.40 15.01 10.82
N CYS A 23 -9.95 14.20 9.85
CA CYS A 23 -10.81 13.21 9.20
C CYS A 23 -11.31 12.15 10.20
N LEU A 24 -10.42 11.65 11.08
CA LEU A 24 -10.80 10.68 12.12
C LEU A 24 -11.80 11.30 13.11
N LEU A 25 -11.61 12.54 13.54
CA LEU A 25 -12.51 13.26 14.44
C LEU A 25 -13.85 13.59 13.79
N LEU A 26 -13.87 13.93 12.49
CA LEU A 26 -15.12 14.11 11.75
C LEU A 26 -15.88 12.79 11.62
N VAL A 27 -15.16 11.68 11.35
CA VAL A 27 -15.75 10.34 11.34
C VAL A 27 -16.28 9.99 12.72
N LEU A 28 -15.52 10.19 13.80
CA LEU A 28 -15.95 9.89 15.16
C LEU A 28 -17.11 10.78 15.64
N LYS A 29 -17.10 12.07 15.29
CA LYS A 29 -18.18 13.03 15.60
C LYS A 29 -19.46 12.71 14.83
N ASN A 30 -19.33 12.20 13.60
CA ASN A 30 -20.45 11.66 12.82
C ASN A 30 -20.90 10.27 13.30
N SER A 31 -20.00 9.52 13.97
CA SER A 31 -20.26 8.16 14.46
C SER A 31 -20.91 8.13 15.85
N GLY A 32 -21.26 9.29 16.44
CA GLY A 32 -21.81 9.41 17.78
C GLY A 32 -23.32 9.71 17.85
N ILE A 33 -24.12 8.66 18.00
CA ILE A 33 -25.27 8.57 18.94
C ILE A 33 -26.67 9.04 18.50
N VAL A 34 -26.91 9.97 17.56
CA VAL A 34 -28.31 10.24 17.08
C VAL A 34 -28.36 10.66 15.60
N SER A 35 -28.46 9.69 14.69
CA SER A 35 -29.14 9.87 13.40
C SER A 35 -29.72 8.52 12.96
N PRO A 36 -30.97 8.44 12.46
CA PRO A 36 -31.57 7.21 11.93
C PRO A 36 -30.81 6.58 10.75
N TRP A 37 -29.81 7.28 10.20
CA TRP A 37 -28.99 6.88 9.05
C TRP A 37 -27.53 6.60 9.47
N ALA A 38 -27.35 5.84 10.56
CA ALA A 38 -26.03 5.52 11.10
C ALA A 38 -25.15 4.81 10.04
N MET A 39 -24.04 5.47 9.66
CA MET A 39 -23.18 5.11 8.53
C MET A 39 -22.48 3.73 8.68
N ILE A 40 -22.51 3.06 9.83
CA ILE A 40 -22.03 1.68 9.96
C ILE A 40 -22.84 0.94 11.04
N PRO A 41 -23.89 0.17 10.70
CA PRO A 41 -24.39 -0.84 11.61
C PRO A 41 -23.33 -1.92 11.75
N PHE A 42 -22.62 -1.93 12.89
CA PHE A 42 -21.63 -2.96 13.28
C PHE A 42 -22.14 -4.41 13.08
N ARG A 43 -23.47 -4.58 13.02
CA ARG A 43 -24.16 -5.84 12.72
C ARG A 43 -23.80 -6.44 11.36
N ILE A 44 -23.49 -5.61 10.35
CA ILE A 44 -23.12 -6.07 9.00
C ILE A 44 -21.60 -6.20 8.87
N ALA A 45 -20.83 -5.27 9.45
CA ALA A 45 -19.37 -5.30 9.44
C ALA A 45 -18.75 -6.54 10.14
N SER A 46 -19.47 -7.15 11.08
CA SER A 46 -19.05 -8.40 11.76
C SER A 46 -19.59 -9.70 11.12
N GLN A 47 -20.26 -9.64 9.97
CA GLN A 47 -20.66 -10.85 9.26
C GLN A 47 -19.43 -11.55 8.66
N ARG A 48 -19.40 -12.89 8.71
CA ARG A 48 -18.26 -13.70 8.23
C ARG A 48 -17.90 -13.41 6.77
N THR A 49 -18.89 -13.16 5.93
CA THR A 49 -18.73 -12.81 4.51
C THR A 49 -18.08 -11.43 4.31
N VAL A 50 -18.48 -10.43 5.11
CA VAL A 50 -17.90 -9.08 5.07
C VAL A 50 -16.50 -9.07 5.66
N ALA A 51 -16.25 -9.83 6.73
CA ALA A 51 -14.91 -9.97 7.30
C ALA A 51 -13.95 -10.69 6.34
N ALA A 52 -14.41 -11.75 5.66
CA ALA A 52 -13.63 -12.46 4.65
C ALA A 52 -13.32 -11.58 3.43
N SER A 53 -14.29 -10.79 2.96
CA SER A 53 -14.06 -9.84 1.84
C SER A 53 -13.11 -8.71 2.25
N CYS A 54 -13.26 -8.14 3.44
CA CYS A 54 -12.34 -7.12 3.95
C CYS A 54 -10.92 -7.66 4.08
N LEU A 55 -10.74 -8.89 4.58
CA LEU A 55 -9.43 -9.53 4.68
C LEU A 55 -8.81 -9.77 3.29
N PHE A 56 -9.61 -10.25 2.33
CA PHE A 56 -9.17 -10.39 0.94
C PHE A 56 -8.74 -9.03 0.36
N THR A 57 -9.54 -7.99 0.54
CA THR A 57 -9.27 -6.63 0.04
C THR A 57 -7.99 -6.07 0.67
N VAL A 58 -7.76 -6.23 1.97
CA VAL A 58 -6.51 -5.81 2.63
C VAL A 58 -5.29 -6.47 1.97
N LEU A 59 -5.32 -7.80 1.80
CA LEU A 59 -4.19 -8.55 1.26
C LEU A 59 -3.95 -8.29 -0.23
N PHE A 60 -5.03 -8.17 -1.00
CA PHE A 60 -4.96 -7.86 -2.43
C PHE A 60 -4.45 -6.43 -2.67
N ASN A 61 -4.92 -5.45 -1.90
CA ASN A 61 -4.42 -4.07 -1.98
C ASN A 61 -2.95 -4.00 -1.55
N MET A 62 -2.57 -4.77 -0.52
CA MET A 62 -1.18 -4.85 -0.08
C MET A 62 -0.23 -5.35 -1.18
N ALA A 63 -0.67 -6.33 -1.97
CA ALA A 63 0.08 -6.80 -3.12
C ALA A 63 0.18 -5.74 -4.22
N ILE A 64 -0.94 -5.08 -4.54
CA ILE A 64 -1.02 -4.08 -5.61
C ILE A 64 -0.15 -2.86 -5.30
N ASP A 65 -0.27 -2.29 -4.10
CA ASP A 65 0.42 -1.05 -3.73
C ASP A 65 1.93 -1.25 -3.69
N THR A 66 2.39 -2.39 -3.17
CA THR A 66 3.82 -2.72 -3.17
C THR A 66 4.34 -2.85 -4.60
N HIS A 67 3.59 -3.50 -5.48
CA HIS A 67 4.04 -3.72 -6.85
C HIS A 67 4.00 -2.42 -7.67
N ILE A 68 2.95 -1.61 -7.57
CA ILE A 68 2.84 -0.32 -8.26
C ILE A 68 3.97 0.63 -7.86
N TYR A 69 4.32 0.66 -6.57
CA TYR A 69 5.34 1.58 -6.08
C TYR A 69 6.78 1.13 -6.40
N TYR A 70 7.09 -0.16 -6.19
CA TYR A 70 8.48 -0.64 -6.28
C TYR A 70 8.86 -1.20 -7.66
N LEU A 71 7.91 -1.64 -8.49
CA LEU A 71 8.19 -2.18 -9.83
C LEU A 71 8.84 -1.16 -10.81
N PRO A 72 8.37 0.09 -10.95
CA PRO A 72 9.05 1.07 -11.82
C PRO A 72 10.46 1.38 -11.31
N THR A 73 10.62 1.42 -9.99
CA THR A 73 11.91 1.66 -9.33
C THR A 73 12.86 0.51 -9.58
N TYR A 74 12.35 -0.73 -9.56
CA TYR A 74 13.09 -1.93 -9.92
C TYR A 74 13.57 -1.89 -11.39
N PHE A 75 12.70 -1.53 -12.34
CA PHE A 75 13.12 -1.44 -13.75
C PHE A 75 14.20 -0.37 -13.96
N GLN A 76 14.07 0.78 -13.32
CA GLN A 76 15.08 1.83 -13.37
C GLN A 76 16.41 1.40 -12.74
N ALA A 77 16.38 0.68 -11.61
CA ALA A 77 17.58 0.26 -10.90
C ALA A 77 18.31 -0.93 -11.56
N VAL A 78 17.57 -1.92 -12.06
CA VAL A 78 18.16 -3.17 -12.59
C VAL A 78 18.47 -3.08 -14.08
N HIS A 79 17.54 -2.52 -14.86
CA HIS A 79 17.69 -2.47 -16.31
C HIS A 79 18.27 -1.13 -16.79
N GLY A 80 18.54 -0.19 -15.88
CA GLY A 80 19.00 1.15 -16.24
C GLY A 80 18.05 1.89 -17.18
N THR A 81 16.77 1.48 -17.22
CA THR A 81 15.79 2.08 -18.13
C THR A 81 15.42 3.46 -17.64
N THR A 82 15.18 4.38 -18.57
CA THR A 82 14.70 5.72 -18.22
C THR A 82 13.32 5.64 -17.56
N ALA A 83 12.97 6.66 -16.78
CA ALA A 83 11.65 6.75 -16.13
C ALA A 83 10.49 6.62 -17.12
N GLU A 84 10.65 7.15 -18.34
CA GLU A 84 9.69 7.03 -19.43
C GLU A 84 9.49 5.57 -19.86
N GLN A 85 10.57 4.83 -20.13
CA GLN A 85 10.49 3.44 -20.58
C GLN A 85 9.91 2.53 -19.50
N SER A 86 10.29 2.74 -18.24
CA SER A 86 9.69 2.02 -17.11
C SER A 86 8.20 2.32 -16.98
N GLY A 87 7.78 3.57 -17.20
CA GLY A 87 6.37 3.96 -17.25
C GLY A 87 5.60 3.26 -18.38
N ILE A 88 6.16 3.20 -19.60
CA ILE A 88 5.54 2.50 -20.73
C ILE A 88 5.36 1.00 -20.42
N ARG A 89 6.35 0.37 -19.78
CA ARG A 89 6.28 -1.04 -19.36
C ARG A 89 5.25 -1.30 -18.27
N MET A 90 4.88 -0.29 -17.50
CA MET A 90 3.78 -0.39 -16.53
C MET A 90 2.39 -0.28 -17.16
N LEU A 91 2.24 0.30 -18.36
CA LEU A 91 0.91 0.50 -18.96
C LEU A 91 0.10 -0.79 -19.13
N PRO A 92 0.66 -1.90 -19.64
CA PRO A 92 -0.07 -3.17 -19.71
C PRO A 92 -0.47 -3.68 -18.32
N TYR A 93 0.44 -3.55 -17.34
CA TYR A 93 0.20 -3.96 -15.96
C TYR A 93 -0.94 -3.14 -15.31
N LEU A 94 -0.92 -1.82 -15.44
CA LEU A 94 -1.97 -0.94 -14.93
C LEU A 94 -3.32 -1.25 -15.57
N ARG A 95 -3.35 -1.51 -16.88
CA ARG A 95 -4.56 -1.92 -17.57
C ARG A 95 -5.12 -3.24 -17.04
N SER A 96 -4.27 -4.25 -16.84
CA SER A 96 -4.67 -5.53 -16.25
C SER A 96 -5.19 -5.36 -14.82
N ASN A 97 -4.57 -4.47 -14.04
CA ASN A 97 -4.98 -4.17 -12.68
C ASN A 97 -6.39 -3.57 -12.62
N ILE A 98 -6.68 -2.56 -13.45
CA ILE A 98 -7.99 -1.91 -13.54
C ILE A 98 -9.10 -2.92 -13.87
N LEU A 99 -8.87 -3.82 -14.82
CA LEU A 99 -9.87 -4.84 -15.17
C LEU A 99 -10.10 -5.85 -14.04
N ALA A 100 -9.04 -6.21 -13.31
CA ALA A 100 -9.11 -7.16 -12.23
C ALA A 100 -9.85 -6.63 -10.98
N THR A 101 -9.79 -5.32 -10.72
CA THR A 101 -10.40 -4.70 -9.53
C THR A 101 -11.87 -4.30 -9.75
N ILE A 102 -12.25 -3.89 -10.96
CA ILE A 102 -13.63 -3.44 -11.23
C ILE A 102 -14.66 -4.54 -11.01
N VAL A 103 -14.35 -5.79 -11.40
CA VAL A 103 -15.33 -6.89 -11.34
C VAL A 103 -15.69 -7.27 -9.89
N PRO A 104 -14.72 -7.51 -8.98
CA PRO A 104 -15.04 -7.76 -7.57
C PRO A 104 -15.74 -6.59 -6.88
N ASP A 105 -15.29 -5.36 -7.14
CA ASP A 105 -15.80 -4.17 -6.45
C ASP A 105 -17.26 -3.87 -6.84
N THR A 106 -17.59 -4.03 -8.11
CA THR A 106 -18.98 -3.87 -8.58
C THR A 106 -19.88 -5.04 -8.18
N ALA A 107 -19.33 -6.27 -8.11
CA ALA A 107 -20.07 -7.45 -7.66
C ALA A 107 -20.58 -7.31 -6.22
N VAL A 108 -19.80 -6.69 -5.33
CA VAL A 108 -20.27 -6.39 -3.96
C VAL A 108 -21.40 -5.36 -3.99
N GLN A 109 -21.27 -4.30 -4.80
CA GLN A 109 -22.27 -3.24 -4.88
C GLN A 109 -23.62 -3.70 -5.42
N ILE A 110 -23.65 -4.65 -6.36
CA ILE A 110 -24.92 -5.18 -6.92
C ILE A 110 -25.63 -6.18 -6.00
N VAL A 111 -24.91 -6.79 -5.06
CA VAL A 111 -25.49 -7.79 -4.14
C VAL A 111 -26.14 -7.10 -2.94
N LEU A 112 -25.75 -5.86 -2.61
CA LEU A 112 -26.35 -5.12 -1.51
C LEU A 112 -27.62 -4.37 -1.95
N PRO A 113 -28.68 -4.37 -1.10
CA PRO A 113 -29.83 -3.50 -1.31
C PRO A 113 -29.41 -2.02 -1.33
N THR A 114 -30.13 -1.18 -2.07
CA THR A 114 -29.83 0.26 -2.23
C THR A 114 -29.81 1.04 -0.90
N GLU A 115 -30.47 0.54 0.13
CA GLU A 115 -30.42 1.08 1.50
C GLU A 115 -29.08 0.79 2.22
N ASP A 116 -28.41 -0.32 1.90
CA ASP A 116 -27.13 -0.73 2.48
C ASP A 116 -25.92 -0.41 1.56
N ALA A 117 -26.16 0.20 0.39
CA ALA A 117 -25.10 0.56 -0.56
C ALA A 117 -23.98 1.44 0.04
N PRO A 118 -24.22 2.41 0.94
CA PRO A 118 -23.15 3.14 1.61
C PRO A 118 -22.24 2.25 2.47
N ILE A 119 -22.80 1.22 3.09
CA ILE A 119 -22.08 0.27 3.95
C ILE A 119 -21.25 -0.69 3.10
N GLY A 120 -21.82 -1.16 1.98
CA GLY A 120 -21.11 -1.99 0.99
C GLY A 120 -19.93 -1.29 0.34
N ASN A 121 -19.98 0.05 0.19
CA ASN A 121 -18.89 0.83 -0.38
C ASN A 121 -17.82 1.20 0.65
N SER A 122 -18.21 1.56 1.87
CA SER A 122 -17.27 2.06 2.88
C SER A 122 -16.37 0.97 3.47
N SER A 123 -16.89 -0.24 3.72
CA SER A 123 -16.12 -1.32 4.36
C SER A 123 -14.92 -1.78 3.51
N PRO A 124 -15.06 -2.04 2.19
CA PRO A 124 -13.92 -2.39 1.34
C PRO A 124 -12.95 -1.21 1.16
N VAL A 125 -13.43 0.02 1.00
CA VAL A 125 -12.56 1.20 0.83
C VAL A 125 -11.71 1.46 2.07
N PHE A 126 -12.29 1.32 3.26
CA PHE A 126 -11.53 1.37 4.52
C PHE A 126 -10.46 0.28 4.57
N SER A 127 -10.82 -0.94 4.16
CA SER A 127 -9.91 -2.09 4.11
C SER A 127 -8.78 -1.89 3.08
N GLN A 128 -9.05 -1.26 1.95
CA GLN A 128 -8.02 -0.86 0.96
C GLN A 128 -7.05 0.15 1.58
N ALA A 129 -7.56 1.20 2.22
CA ALA A 129 -6.72 2.21 2.86
C ALA A 129 -5.81 1.59 3.94
N LEU A 130 -6.34 0.67 4.75
CA LEU A 130 -5.55 -0.08 5.73
C LEU A 130 -4.49 -0.96 5.04
N GLY A 131 -4.88 -1.74 4.02
CA GLY A 131 -3.99 -2.61 3.27
C GLY A 131 -2.83 -1.85 2.64
N GLY A 132 -3.09 -0.71 2.01
CA GLY A 132 -2.05 0.12 1.39
C GLY A 132 -1.12 0.80 2.39
N ALA A 133 -1.65 1.27 3.52
CA ALA A 133 -0.82 1.80 4.60
C ALA A 133 0.13 0.74 5.16
N LEU A 134 -0.37 -0.47 5.42
CA LEU A 134 0.44 -1.60 5.89
C LEU A 134 1.48 -2.01 4.83
N ALA A 135 1.09 -2.05 3.55
CA ALA A 135 1.95 -2.40 2.43
C ALA A 135 3.20 -1.52 2.38
N ILE A 136 2.99 -0.21 2.30
CA ILE A 136 4.07 0.76 2.15
C ILE A 136 4.96 0.75 3.39
N SER A 137 4.36 0.66 4.59
CA SER A 137 5.13 0.59 5.83
C SER A 137 6.03 -0.65 5.90
N ILE A 138 5.49 -1.83 5.61
CA ILE A 138 6.24 -3.10 5.65
C ILE A 138 7.31 -3.09 4.54
N ALA A 139 6.94 -2.72 3.33
CA ALA A 139 7.85 -2.69 2.18
C ALA A 139 9.02 -1.72 2.40
N GLN A 140 8.75 -0.53 2.94
CA GLN A 140 9.77 0.46 3.26
C GLN A 140 10.70 -0.03 4.38
N ASN A 141 10.15 -0.71 5.39
CA ASN A 141 10.95 -1.34 6.45
C ASN A 141 11.85 -2.44 5.90
N ILE A 142 11.33 -3.34 5.05
CA ILE A 142 12.11 -4.40 4.41
C ILE A 142 13.25 -3.79 3.57
N LEU A 143 12.94 -2.79 2.75
CA LEU A 143 13.92 -2.10 1.90
C LEU A 143 15.03 -1.49 2.75
N THR A 144 14.66 -0.73 3.77
CA THR A 144 15.62 0.00 4.62
C THR A 144 16.50 -0.94 5.42
N ASN A 145 15.91 -2.00 6.01
CA ASN A 145 16.65 -3.00 6.77
C ASN A 145 17.60 -3.80 5.88
N THR A 146 17.12 -4.24 4.71
CA THR A 146 17.94 -5.01 3.75
C THR A 146 19.08 -4.15 3.21
N LEU A 147 18.79 -2.91 2.82
CA LEU A 147 19.82 -1.99 2.33
C LEU A 147 20.88 -1.71 3.40
N SER A 148 20.47 -1.52 4.66
CA SER A 148 21.42 -1.35 5.77
C SER A 148 22.31 -2.59 5.98
N GLN A 149 21.77 -3.79 5.80
CA GLN A 149 22.55 -5.04 5.90
C GLN A 149 23.56 -5.16 4.76
N GLU A 150 23.16 -4.91 3.52
CA GLU A 150 24.06 -4.99 2.36
C GLU A 150 25.17 -3.94 2.40
N LEU A 151 24.87 -2.72 2.88
CA LEU A 151 25.88 -1.67 3.00
C LEU A 151 26.94 -1.97 4.07
N LYS A 152 26.61 -2.72 5.13
CA LYS A 152 27.58 -3.16 6.15
C LYS A 152 28.60 -4.16 5.60
N MET A 153 28.25 -4.89 4.54
CA MET A 153 29.11 -5.91 3.95
C MET A 153 30.18 -5.32 3.02
N ILE A 154 30.10 -4.02 2.69
CA ILE A 154 31.07 -3.34 1.83
C ILE A 154 32.25 -2.86 2.70
N PRO A 155 33.48 -3.38 2.50
CA PRO A 155 34.64 -2.96 3.26
C PRO A 155 35.00 -1.49 2.95
N GLY A 156 35.10 -0.65 3.99
CA GLY A 156 35.49 0.76 3.90
C GLY A 156 34.42 1.79 4.26
N LEU A 157 33.16 1.39 4.49
CA LEU A 157 32.09 2.30 4.94
C LEU A 157 31.95 2.29 6.47
N ASP A 158 32.00 3.48 7.08
CA ASP A 158 31.71 3.65 8.51
C ASP A 158 30.20 3.45 8.76
N SER A 159 29.87 2.23 9.18
CA SER A 159 28.51 1.76 9.45
C SER A 159 27.76 2.54 10.54
N SER A 160 28.46 3.37 11.32
CA SER A 160 27.89 4.14 12.44
C SER A 160 27.14 5.39 11.97
N GLY A 161 27.68 6.09 10.96
CA GLY A 161 27.06 7.30 10.40
C GLY A 161 25.86 7.01 9.50
N ILE A 162 25.87 5.86 8.80
CA ILE A 162 24.85 5.46 7.83
C ILE A 162 23.51 5.09 8.51
N ILE A 163 23.55 4.55 9.72
CA ILE A 163 22.36 4.20 10.49
C ILE A 163 21.69 5.45 11.09
N ALA A 164 22.48 6.43 11.52
CA ALA A 164 21.99 7.67 12.12
C ALA A 164 21.40 8.66 11.09
N LEU A 165 21.93 8.69 9.86
CA LEU A 165 21.48 9.59 8.79
C LEU A 165 20.26 9.08 8.01
N GLY A 166 19.93 7.79 8.14
CA GLY A 166 18.88 7.12 7.39
C GLY A 166 19.21 6.96 5.90
N ALA A 167 18.59 5.96 5.26
CA ALA A 167 18.82 5.61 3.85
C ALA A 167 18.57 6.75 2.84
N LYS A 168 18.01 7.88 3.29
CA LYS A 168 17.64 9.04 2.45
C LYS A 168 18.81 9.97 2.11
N ASN A 169 19.94 9.88 2.82
CA ASN A 169 21.13 10.74 2.61
C ASN A 169 22.39 9.99 2.15
N LEU A 170 22.27 8.70 1.82
CA LEU A 170 23.40 7.84 1.43
C LEU A 170 24.25 8.44 0.30
N THR A 171 23.63 9.08 -0.68
CA THR A 171 24.33 9.66 -1.84
C THR A 171 25.24 10.84 -1.49
N SER A 172 25.01 11.50 -0.34
CA SER A 172 25.83 12.64 0.13
C SER A 172 26.99 12.21 1.03
N THR A 173 26.98 10.98 1.54
CA THR A 173 27.94 10.51 2.57
C THR A 173 28.88 9.42 2.04
N VAL A 174 28.61 8.87 0.85
CA VAL A 174 29.44 7.83 0.23
C VAL A 174 30.45 8.46 -0.74
N PRO A 175 31.77 8.33 -0.49
CA PRO A 175 32.81 8.77 -1.42
C PRO A 175 32.69 8.06 -2.77
N THR A 176 33.08 8.76 -3.85
CA THR A 176 32.97 8.31 -5.26
C THR A 176 33.64 6.97 -5.56
N GLU A 177 34.52 6.49 -4.69
CA GLU A 177 35.28 5.24 -4.80
C GLU A 177 34.46 3.97 -4.48
N HIS A 178 33.37 4.07 -3.69
CA HIS A 178 32.49 2.94 -3.35
C HIS A 178 31.14 2.94 -4.11
N LEU A 179 30.94 3.88 -5.04
CA LEU A 179 29.70 4.02 -5.81
C LEU A 179 29.36 2.82 -6.68
N ASN A 180 30.30 1.93 -6.97
CA ASN A 180 30.03 0.73 -7.78
C ASN A 180 29.27 -0.37 -7.01
N GLY A 181 29.34 -0.41 -5.67
CA GLY A 181 28.67 -1.43 -4.85
C GLY A 181 27.23 -1.06 -4.43
N VAL A 182 26.95 0.24 -4.27
CA VAL A 182 25.66 0.76 -3.80
C VAL A 182 24.48 0.43 -4.74
N PRO A 183 24.61 0.52 -6.08
CA PRO A 183 23.54 0.14 -7.01
C PRO A 183 23.18 -1.34 -6.92
N GLY A 184 24.16 -2.21 -6.66
CA GLY A 184 23.96 -3.65 -6.46
C GLY A 184 23.17 -3.95 -5.18
N ALA A 185 23.57 -3.34 -4.06
CA ALA A 185 22.87 -3.44 -2.78
C ALA A 185 21.43 -2.93 -2.85
N HIS A 186 21.20 -1.80 -3.54
CA HIS A 186 19.86 -1.25 -3.74
C HIS A 186 18.98 -2.16 -4.59
N THR A 187 19.52 -2.69 -5.69
CA THR A 187 18.84 -3.67 -6.55
C THR A 187 18.47 -4.94 -5.80
N TYR A 188 19.37 -5.45 -4.95
CA TYR A 188 19.10 -6.61 -4.12
C TYR A 188 17.99 -6.34 -3.09
N ALA A 189 18.05 -5.19 -2.40
CA ALA A 189 16.99 -4.77 -1.48
C ALA A 189 15.63 -4.63 -2.17
N LEU A 190 15.58 -4.03 -3.36
CA LEU A 190 14.35 -3.92 -4.16
C LEU A 190 13.80 -5.30 -4.54
N SER A 191 14.67 -6.22 -4.96
CA SER A 191 14.29 -7.59 -5.30
C SER A 191 13.66 -8.33 -4.11
N ARG A 192 14.19 -8.12 -2.90
CA ARG A 192 13.64 -8.71 -1.66
C ARG A 192 12.29 -8.13 -1.30
N THR A 193 12.09 -6.82 -1.48
CA THR A 193 10.78 -6.17 -1.26
C THR A 193 9.70 -6.70 -2.21
N LEU A 194 10.06 -7.10 -3.42
CA LEU A 194 9.13 -7.70 -4.40
C LEU A 194 8.64 -9.11 -4.04
N ILE A 195 9.17 -9.73 -2.98
CA ILE A 195 8.65 -11.00 -2.45
C ILE A 195 7.36 -10.78 -1.63
N LEU A 196 7.23 -9.62 -0.97
CA LEU A 196 6.05 -9.26 -0.18
C LEU A 196 4.72 -9.37 -0.97
N PRO A 197 4.58 -8.81 -2.18
CA PRO A 197 3.33 -8.90 -2.93
C PRO A 197 3.02 -10.33 -3.38
N ILE A 198 4.03 -11.18 -3.61
CA ILE A 198 3.83 -12.60 -3.96
C ILE A 198 3.20 -13.34 -2.77
N ALA A 199 3.75 -13.15 -1.57
CA ALA A 199 3.21 -13.74 -0.35
C ALA A 199 1.79 -13.22 -0.05
N ALA A 200 1.58 -11.91 -0.19
CA ALA A 200 0.29 -11.26 -0.02
C ALA A 200 -0.78 -11.80 -0.99
N ALA A 201 -0.43 -11.93 -2.27
CA ALA A 201 -1.31 -12.49 -3.30
C ALA A 201 -1.62 -13.97 -3.05
N GLY A 202 -0.64 -14.76 -2.59
CA GLY A 202 -0.86 -16.15 -2.20
C GLY A 202 -1.84 -16.28 -1.04
N MET A 203 -1.68 -15.45 0.00
CA MET A 203 -2.63 -15.41 1.11
C MET A 203 -4.02 -14.92 0.68
N ALA A 204 -4.09 -13.91 -0.19
CA ALA A 204 -5.36 -13.41 -0.74
C ALA A 204 -6.08 -14.50 -1.54
N PHE A 205 -5.35 -15.26 -2.37
CA PHE A 205 -5.91 -16.37 -3.13
C PHE A 205 -6.50 -17.45 -2.21
N VAL A 206 -5.78 -17.81 -1.13
CA VAL A 206 -6.29 -18.76 -0.12
C VAL A 206 -7.53 -18.20 0.60
N CYS A 207 -7.55 -16.90 0.93
CA CYS A 207 -8.71 -16.26 1.53
C CYS A 207 -9.92 -16.23 0.58
N SER A 208 -9.69 -16.09 -0.72
CA SER A 208 -10.75 -16.10 -1.74
C SER A 208 -11.47 -17.45 -1.81
N LEU A 209 -10.75 -18.57 -1.62
CA LEU A 209 -11.35 -19.90 -1.57
C LEU A 209 -12.33 -20.08 -0.39
N GLY A 210 -12.18 -19.27 0.67
CA GLY A 210 -13.07 -19.27 1.83
C GLY A 210 -14.31 -18.40 1.71
N MET A 211 -14.48 -17.65 0.61
CA MET A 211 -15.63 -16.78 0.42
C MET A 211 -16.88 -17.59 0.03
N GLU A 212 -18.00 -17.33 0.71
CA GLU A 212 -19.29 -17.95 0.38
C GLU A 212 -19.75 -17.54 -1.01
N TRP A 213 -19.89 -18.50 -1.92
CA TRP A 213 -20.40 -18.30 -3.27
C TRP A 213 -21.90 -18.01 -3.22
N ARG A 214 -22.28 -16.74 -3.09
CA ARG A 214 -23.66 -16.28 -3.23
C ARG A 214 -24.00 -16.07 -4.70
N LYS A 215 -25.09 -16.68 -5.18
CA LYS A 215 -25.62 -16.47 -6.53
C LYS A 215 -26.22 -15.06 -6.65
N VAL A 216 -25.89 -14.37 -7.73
CA VAL A 216 -26.50 -13.10 -8.12
C VAL A 216 -27.89 -13.40 -8.68
N GLU A 217 -28.94 -13.20 -7.89
CA GLU A 217 -30.31 -13.23 -8.40
C GLU A 217 -30.62 -11.88 -9.04
N ARG A 218 -30.64 -11.85 -10.39
CA ARG A 218 -31.14 -10.70 -11.16
C ARG A 218 -32.63 -10.55 -10.87
N LYS A 219 -33.01 -9.52 -10.11
CA LYS A 219 -34.40 -9.06 -10.08
C LYS A 219 -34.64 -8.28 -11.37
N ILE A 220 -35.15 -8.96 -12.39
CA ILE A 220 -35.66 -8.32 -13.60
C ILE A 220 -37.00 -7.71 -13.18
N GLU A 221 -37.04 -6.40 -12.95
CA GLU A 221 -38.31 -5.69 -12.86
C GLU A 221 -38.91 -5.64 -14.27
N MET A 222 -39.98 -6.40 -14.49
CA MET A 222 -40.88 -6.32 -15.64
C MET A 222 -42.16 -5.61 -15.22
#